data_AF-A0A9W4MTG3-F1
#
_entry.id   AF-A0A9W4MTG3-F1
#
_cell.length_a   1.000
_cell.length_b   1.000
_cell.length_c   1.000
_cell.angle_alpha   90.00
_cell.angle_beta   90.00
_cell.angle_gamma   90.00
#
_symmetry.space_group_name_H-M   'P 1'
#
loop_
_entity.id
_entity.type
_entity.pdbx_description
1 polymer ?
#
loop_
_entity_poly.entity_id
_entity_poly.type
_entity_poly.pdbx_seq_one_letter_code
_entity_poly.pdbx_strand_id
1 'polypeptide(L)'
;MLFESRSTQLDQFLTISSPDKMSYIARRGLSTLIPPKVASPNAIGAAQDAARMERVVNFYAGLPRGPAAPVKASGLIGRYQARYFSGKNASGAPLVHAIAGILILGYSMEYYFHLRHHKNHPH
;
A
#
# COMPACT_ATOMS: atom_id res chain seq x y z
N MET A 1 2.23 -12.49 79.36
CA MET A 1 1.54 -13.56 78.58
C MET A 1 1.14 -12.92 77.26
N LEU A 2 1.93 -13.13 76.19
CA LEU A 2 1.72 -14.16 75.14
C LEU A 2 0.51 -13.78 74.25
N PHE A 3 0.76 -13.31 73.02
CA PHE A 3 0.65 -14.09 71.75
C PHE A 3 -0.83 -14.36 71.39
N GLU A 4 -1.41 -14.09 70.23
CA GLU A 4 -1.07 -14.36 68.81
C GLU A 4 -2.32 -13.85 68.03
N SER A 5 -2.25 -12.91 67.08
CA SER A 5 -2.05 -13.10 65.63
C SER A 5 -3.11 -13.94 64.88
N ARG A 6 -3.57 -13.39 63.74
CA ARG A 6 -4.14 -14.05 62.54
C ARG A 6 -5.47 -14.82 62.64
N SER A 7 -6.52 -14.23 62.07
CA SER A 7 -7.59 -15.02 61.41
C SER A 7 -8.41 -14.27 60.34
N THR A 8 -7.97 -13.11 59.85
CA THR A 8 -8.56 -12.43 58.67
C THR A 8 -8.06 -13.02 57.33
N GLN A 9 -7.91 -14.34 57.24
CA GLN A 9 -7.25 -14.98 56.10
C GLN A 9 -7.89 -16.27 55.59
N LEU A 10 -9.22 -16.43 55.66
CA LEU A 10 -9.88 -17.66 55.16
C LEU A 10 -11.09 -17.48 54.23
N ASP A 11 -11.44 -16.26 53.81
CA ASP A 11 -12.55 -16.04 52.86
C ASP A 11 -12.09 -15.57 51.46
N GLN A 12 -10.81 -15.78 51.10
CA GLN A 12 -10.27 -15.46 49.77
C GLN A 12 -10.05 -16.69 48.86
N PHE A 13 -10.60 -17.86 49.22
CA PHE A 13 -10.19 -19.13 48.58
C PHE A 13 -11.22 -19.80 47.64
N LEU A 14 -12.22 -19.10 47.09
CA LEU A 14 -13.19 -19.77 46.20
C LEU A 14 -13.71 -18.94 45.03
N THR A 15 -12.80 -18.43 44.19
CA THR A 15 -13.15 -18.02 42.82
C THR A 15 -12.01 -18.31 41.84
N ILE A 16 -11.80 -19.60 41.54
CA ILE A 16 -11.05 -20.06 40.36
C ILE A 16 -12.04 -20.70 39.39
N SER A 17 -12.37 -19.99 38.31
CA SER A 17 -12.82 -20.47 36.99
C SER A 17 -13.10 -19.21 36.17
N SER A 18 -12.35 -18.80 35.14
CA SER A 18 -12.05 -19.55 33.92
C SER A 18 -11.07 -18.75 33.04
N PRO A 19 -10.55 -19.34 31.96
CA PRO A 19 -9.23 -19.09 31.42
C PRO A 19 -9.25 -18.23 30.15
N ASP A 20 -8.61 -17.08 30.17
CA ASP A 20 -8.12 -16.39 28.96
C ASP A 20 -6.64 -16.02 29.13
N LYS A 21 -5.85 -17.04 29.46
CA LYS A 21 -4.39 -17.01 29.38
C LYS A 21 -4.00 -17.56 28.02
N MET A 22 -3.89 -16.74 26.98
CA MET A 22 -2.97 -16.95 25.85
C MET A 22 -3.02 -15.77 24.85
N SER A 23 -2.13 -14.78 24.98
CA SER A 23 -1.55 -14.08 23.81
C SER A 23 -0.48 -13.00 24.14
N TYR A 24 0.00 -12.88 25.38
CA TYR A 24 1.11 -11.95 25.66
C TYR A 24 2.50 -12.54 25.32
N ILE A 25 2.62 -13.86 25.13
CA ILE A 25 3.88 -14.52 24.82
C ILE A 25 4.22 -14.41 23.33
N ALA A 26 3.24 -14.49 22.42
CA ALA A 26 3.47 -14.30 20.98
C ALA A 26 3.89 -12.87 20.61
N ARG A 27 3.48 -11.86 21.39
CA ARG A 27 3.85 -10.45 21.17
C ARG A 27 5.30 -10.13 21.56
N ARG A 28 5.88 -10.84 22.54
CA ARG A 28 7.27 -10.60 22.98
C ARG A 28 8.31 -11.13 21.99
N GLY A 29 8.04 -12.23 21.28
CA GLY A 29 8.94 -12.80 20.26
C GLY A 29 9.00 -12.02 18.95
N LEU A 30 8.00 -11.19 18.65
CA LEU A 30 8.01 -10.26 17.51
C LEU A 30 8.60 -8.89 17.86
N SER A 31 8.71 -8.55 19.16
CA SER A 31 9.26 -7.27 19.63
C SER A 31 10.79 -7.20 19.67
N THR A 32 11.50 -8.32 19.51
CA THR A 32 12.97 -8.32 19.37
C THR A 32 13.43 -8.46 17.91
N LEU A 33 12.56 -8.92 17.01
CA LEU A 33 12.86 -9.06 15.58
C LEU A 33 12.50 -7.82 14.77
N ILE A 34 11.64 -6.95 15.31
CA ILE A 34 11.21 -5.71 14.67
C ILE A 34 11.57 -4.57 15.62
N PRO A 35 12.78 -3.99 15.53
CA PRO A 35 13.13 -2.85 16.36
C PRO A 35 12.14 -1.70 16.08
N PRO A 36 11.41 -1.19 17.09
CA PRO A 36 10.48 -0.09 16.89
C PRO A 36 11.28 1.18 16.57
N LYS A 37 11.21 1.61 15.30
CA LYS A 37 11.55 2.96 14.82
C LYS A 37 12.91 3.55 15.25
N VAL A 38 13.95 2.72 15.35
CA VAL A 38 15.35 3.19 15.43
C VAL A 38 15.79 3.86 14.11
N ALA A 39 15.07 3.63 13.02
CA ALA A 39 15.26 4.25 11.71
C ALA A 39 14.35 5.47 11.45
N SER A 40 13.69 6.03 12.48
CA SER A 40 12.92 7.27 12.32
C SER A 40 13.68 8.44 12.96
N PRO A 41 13.82 9.60 12.26
CA PRO A 41 14.46 10.81 12.81
C PRO A 41 13.78 11.38 14.07
N ASN A 42 12.74 10.74 14.59
CA ASN A 42 12.05 11.18 15.80
C ASN A 42 12.51 10.40 17.06
N ALA A 43 13.29 9.33 16.92
CA ALA A 43 13.61 8.41 18.03
C ALA A 43 15.02 8.59 18.63
N ILE A 44 15.86 9.47 18.08
CA ILE A 44 17.24 9.70 18.53
C ILE A 44 17.39 11.17 18.93
N GLY A 45 17.97 11.49 20.10
CA GLY A 45 18.20 12.88 20.54
C GLY A 45 19.06 13.72 19.58
N ALA A 46 19.89 13.07 18.75
CA ALA A 46 20.66 13.67 17.65
C ALA A 46 19.82 13.99 16.40
N ALA A 47 18.57 13.52 16.33
CA ALA A 47 17.75 13.63 15.14
C ALA A 47 16.91 14.91 15.08
N GLN A 48 16.85 15.69 16.17
CA GLN A 48 16.35 17.08 16.14
C GLN A 48 17.23 17.95 15.22
N ASP A 49 18.56 17.78 15.28
CA ASP A 49 19.51 18.49 14.43
C ASP A 49 19.44 17.98 12.98
N ALA A 50 19.35 16.66 12.78
CA ALA A 50 19.12 16.07 11.46
C ALA A 50 17.81 16.56 10.82
N ALA A 51 16.72 16.62 11.58
CA ALA A 51 15.44 17.16 11.11
C ALA A 51 15.49 18.68 10.86
N ARG A 52 16.30 19.44 11.61
CA ARG A 52 16.55 20.86 11.34
C ARG A 52 17.35 21.03 10.05
N MET A 53 18.37 20.21 9.85
CA MET A 53 19.19 20.21 8.64
C MET A 53 18.36 19.79 7.40
N GLU A 54 17.51 18.77 7.54
CA GLU A 54 16.58 18.33 6.49
C GLU A 54 15.61 19.46 6.09
N ARG A 55 15.07 20.23 7.06
CA ARG A 55 14.22 21.40 6.76
C ARG A 55 14.96 22.48 5.99
N VAL A 56 16.23 22.75 6.30
CA VAL A 56 17.04 23.73 5.58
C VAL A 56 17.37 23.25 4.16
N VAL A 57 17.75 21.98 4.01
CA VAL A 57 18.00 21.37 2.69
C VAL A 57 16.71 21.35 1.87
N ASN A 58 15.58 20.98 2.46
CA ASN A 58 14.28 20.98 1.79
C ASN A 58 13.79 22.40 1.46
N PHE A 59 14.10 23.39 2.28
CA PHE A 59 13.83 24.80 1.96
C PHE A 59 14.59 25.21 0.69
N TYR A 60 15.91 24.94 0.62
CA TYR A 60 16.71 25.26 -0.56
C TYR A 60 16.43 24.38 -1.78
N ALA A 61 16.04 23.12 -1.56
CA ALA A 61 15.60 22.23 -2.62
C ALA A 61 14.20 22.56 -3.14
N GLY A 62 13.35 23.12 -2.28
CA GLY A 62 11.95 23.46 -2.55
C GLY A 62 11.72 24.91 -2.95
N LEU A 63 12.78 25.74 -3.02
CA LEU A 63 12.67 27.04 -3.69
C LEU A 63 12.01 26.82 -5.06
N PRO A 64 11.05 27.66 -5.47
CA PRO A 64 10.37 27.52 -6.75
C PRO A 64 11.39 27.66 -7.88
N ARG A 65 12.05 26.55 -8.24
CA ARG A 65 12.70 26.39 -9.53
C ARG A 65 11.55 26.49 -10.53
N GLY A 66 11.74 27.30 -11.58
CA GLY A 66 10.71 27.53 -12.59
C GLY A 66 10.05 26.23 -13.05
N PRO A 67 8.82 26.28 -13.60
CA PRO A 67 7.98 25.12 -13.86
C PRO A 67 8.81 23.97 -14.44
N ALA A 68 8.83 22.84 -13.73
CA ALA A 68 9.61 21.67 -14.11
C ALA A 68 9.33 21.37 -15.59
N ALA A 69 10.41 21.20 -16.36
CA ALA A 69 10.31 21.04 -17.80
C ALA A 69 9.24 19.99 -18.11
N PRO A 70 8.23 20.30 -18.93
CA PRO A 70 7.12 19.39 -19.19
C PRO A 70 7.73 18.09 -19.70
N VAL A 71 7.34 16.97 -19.09
CA VAL A 71 7.85 15.64 -19.45
C VAL A 71 7.57 15.45 -20.93
N LYS A 72 8.61 15.62 -21.76
CA LYS A 72 8.52 15.39 -23.20
C LYS A 72 8.31 13.89 -23.35
N ALA A 73 7.07 13.51 -23.62
CA ALA A 73 6.72 12.14 -23.95
C ALA A 73 7.60 11.65 -25.10
N SER A 74 8.51 10.73 -24.78
CA SER A 74 9.37 10.05 -25.74
C SER A 74 8.77 8.70 -26.12
N GLY A 75 8.94 8.30 -27.38
CA GLY A 75 8.42 7.04 -27.91
C GLY A 75 6.91 7.04 -28.20
N LEU A 76 6.44 6.04 -28.95
CA LEU A 76 5.04 5.94 -29.39
C LEU A 76 4.06 5.83 -28.21
N ILE A 77 4.40 4.99 -27.21
CA ILE A 77 3.59 4.79 -26.01
C ILE A 77 3.55 6.06 -25.17
N GLY A 78 4.70 6.72 -24.97
CA GLY A 78 4.76 7.99 -24.22
C GLY A 78 3.91 9.07 -24.86
N ARG A 79 3.89 9.17 -26.19
CA ARG A 79 3.04 10.12 -26.93
C ARG A 79 1.55 9.84 -26.76
N TYR A 80 1.15 8.57 -26.75
CA TYR A 80 -0.25 8.19 -26.47
C TYR A 80 -0.61 8.50 -25.01
N GLN A 81 0.28 8.20 -24.07
CA GLN A 81 0.09 8.51 -22.65
C GLN A 81 -0.08 10.01 -22.41
N ALA A 82 0.79 10.85 -22.97
CA ALA A 82 0.69 12.30 -22.82
C ALA A 82 -0.58 12.89 -23.46
N ARG A 83 -1.15 12.22 -24.47
CA ARG A 83 -2.39 12.66 -25.13
C ARG A 83 -3.65 12.35 -24.34
N TYR A 84 -3.69 11.23 -23.61
CA TYR A 84 -4.95 10.75 -23.01
C TYR A 84 -4.92 10.53 -21.50
N PHE A 85 -3.74 10.47 -20.88
CA PHE A 85 -3.58 10.15 -19.44
C PHE A 85 -2.91 11.26 -18.63
N SER A 86 -2.31 12.28 -19.25
CA SER A 86 -1.56 13.32 -18.53
C SER A 86 -2.27 14.67 -18.47
N GLY A 87 -2.36 15.23 -17.25
CA GLY A 87 -2.78 16.61 -17.00
C GLY A 87 -4.19 16.95 -17.53
N LYS A 88 -4.30 18.11 -18.20
CA LYS A 88 -5.56 18.67 -18.74
C LYS A 88 -6.24 17.81 -19.82
N ASN A 89 -5.53 16.84 -20.39
CA ASN A 89 -6.05 15.95 -21.44
C ASN A 89 -6.40 14.56 -20.88
N ALA A 90 -6.37 14.37 -19.56
CA ALA A 90 -6.82 13.14 -18.93
C ALA A 90 -8.31 12.92 -19.26
N SER A 91 -8.58 11.94 -20.11
CA SER A 91 -9.92 11.68 -20.66
C SER A 91 -10.23 10.19 -20.59
N GLY A 92 -11.52 9.85 -20.60
CA GLY A 92 -12.00 8.47 -20.72
C GLY A 92 -11.76 7.84 -22.10
N ALA A 93 -11.19 8.57 -23.06
CA ALA A 93 -10.91 8.06 -24.40
C ALA A 93 -10.14 6.72 -24.43
N PRO A 94 -9.11 6.45 -23.60
CA PRO A 94 -8.42 5.16 -23.60
C PRO A 94 -9.32 3.97 -23.28
N LEU A 95 -10.36 4.19 -22.46
CA LEU A 95 -11.36 3.16 -22.18
C LEU A 95 -12.13 2.80 -23.46
N VAL A 96 -12.54 3.81 -24.23
CA VAL A 96 -13.22 3.61 -25.52
C VAL A 96 -12.30 2.91 -26.52
N HIS A 97 -11.01 3.27 -26.58
CA HIS A 97 -10.03 2.59 -27.44
C HIS A 97 -9.88 1.11 -27.04
N ALA A 98 -9.87 0.80 -25.74
CA ALA A 98 -9.80 -0.58 -25.25
C ALA A 98 -11.05 -1.38 -25.66
N ILE A 99 -12.25 -0.82 -25.46
CA ILE A 99 -13.52 -1.46 -25.87
C ILE A 99 -13.53 -1.70 -27.38
N ALA A 100 -13.19 -0.68 -28.18
CA ALA A 100 -13.12 -0.82 -29.63
C ALA A 100 -12.12 -1.90 -30.06
N GLY A 101 -10.94 -1.95 -29.41
CA GLY A 101 -9.94 -2.99 -29.66
C GLY A 101 -10.47 -4.40 -29.37
N ILE A 102 -11.17 -4.59 -28.26
CA ILE A 102 -11.77 -5.88 -27.89
C ILE A 102 -12.85 -6.28 -28.90
N LEU A 103 -13.72 -5.36 -29.33
CA LEU A 103 -14.77 -5.67 -30.30
C LEU A 103 -14.19 -6.08 -31.66
N ILE A 104 -13.18 -5.37 -32.15
CA ILE A 104 -12.52 -5.69 -33.42
C ILE A 104 -11.82 -7.06 -33.34
N LEU A 105 -11.09 -7.31 -32.25
CA LEU A 105 -10.42 -8.59 -32.02
C LEU A 105 -11.43 -9.73 -31.87
N GLY A 106 -12.51 -9.52 -31.10
CA GLY A 106 -13.57 -10.50 -30.91
C GLY A 106 -14.25 -10.87 -32.23
N TYR A 107 -14.60 -9.86 -33.03
CA TYR A 107 -15.20 -10.09 -34.35
C TYR A 107 -14.23 -10.78 -35.32
N SER A 108 -12.95 -10.43 -35.32
CA SER A 108 -11.98 -11.07 -36.21
C SER A 108 -11.75 -12.54 -35.83
N MET A 109 -11.73 -12.88 -34.54
CA MET A 109 -11.67 -14.26 -34.06
C MET A 109 -12.93 -15.04 -34.46
N GLU A 110 -14.11 -14.48 -34.18
CA GLU A 110 -15.38 -15.11 -34.54
C GLU A 110 -15.49 -15.33 -36.06
N TYR A 111 -15.04 -14.37 -36.85
CA TYR A 111 -14.96 -14.50 -38.29
C TYR A 111 -14.02 -15.63 -38.73
N TYR A 112 -12.81 -15.66 -38.16
CA TYR A 112 -11.80 -16.65 -38.54
C TYR A 112 -12.19 -18.08 -38.18
N PHE A 113 -12.74 -18.29 -36.97
CA PHE A 113 -13.06 -19.62 -36.46
C PHE A 113 -14.45 -20.10 -36.90
N HIS A 114 -15.49 -19.26 -36.82
CA HIS A 114 -16.88 -19.69 -37.04
C HIS A 114 -17.43 -19.22 -38.39
N LEU A 115 -17.37 -17.93 -38.73
CA LEU A 115 -18.06 -17.43 -39.93
C LEU A 115 -17.32 -17.74 -41.23
N ARG A 116 -16.03 -18.03 -41.25
CA ARG A 116 -15.34 -18.39 -42.50
C ARG A 116 -15.67 -19.80 -42.99
N HIS A 117 -16.01 -20.71 -42.07
CA HIS A 117 -16.22 -22.13 -42.38
C HIS A 117 -17.70 -22.54 -42.34
N HIS A 118 -18.62 -21.62 -42.08
CA HIS A 118 -20.06 -21.92 -41.96
C HIS A 118 -20.69 -22.56 -43.21
N LYS A 119 -20.02 -22.51 -44.37
CA LYS A 119 -20.51 -23.07 -45.64
C LYS A 119 -19.74 -24.32 -46.12
N ASN A 120 -18.62 -24.67 -45.47
CA ASN A 120 -17.71 -25.72 -45.93
C ASN A 120 -17.71 -26.98 -45.03
N HIS A 121 -18.66 -27.10 -44.11
CA HIS A 121 -18.86 -28.32 -43.33
C HIS A 121 -19.98 -29.16 -43.98
N PRO A 122 -19.71 -30.39 -44.46
CA PRO A 122 -20.79 -31.33 -44.71
C PRO A 122 -21.45 -31.66 -43.36
N HIS A 123 -22.78 -31.59 -43.31
CA HIS A 123 -23.57 -32.11 -42.20
C HIS A 123 -23.47 -33.63 -42.13
#